data_AF-D2RDT1-F1
#
_entry.id   AF-D2RDT1-F1
#
_cell.length_a   1.000
_cell.length_b   1.000
_cell.length_c   1.000
_cell.angle_alpha   90.00
_cell.angle_beta   90.00
_cell.angle_gamma   90.00
#
_symmetry.space_group_name_H-M   'P 1'
#
loop_
_entity.id
_entity.type
_entity.pdbx_description
1 polymer ?
#
loop_
_entity_poly.entity_id
_entity_poly.type
_entity_poly.pdbx_seq_one_letter_code
_entity_poly.pdbx_strand_id
1 'polypeptide(L)'
;MMEAINDELIPWRLVKRWECVRCGWCCKNLDVPVTVYDEERLKKYGDVFWYGKIGVYLKKVNGACIFYDGICKIYPERPRACIFYPFYFLKKGEEIAKFGKYYVYVDRNCRGIGRGRRIEDVLKELVRIKEQKITPIPFS
;
A
#
# COMPACT_ATOMS: atom_id res chain seq x y z
N MET A 1 16.11 -2.74 12.97
CA MET A 1 16.18 -1.85 11.80
C MET A 1 14.97 -0.93 11.83
N MET A 2 15.15 0.31 12.29
CA MET A 2 14.22 1.41 12.05
C MET A 2 14.58 1.93 10.67
N GLU A 3 13.77 1.62 9.66
CA GLU A 3 13.94 2.21 8.34
C GLU A 3 13.66 3.71 8.43
N ALA A 4 14.52 4.49 7.78
CA ALA A 4 14.46 5.94 7.71
C ALA A 4 13.02 6.38 7.38
N ILE A 5 12.49 7.30 8.19
CA ILE A 5 11.30 8.04 7.82
C ILE A 5 11.71 8.85 6.59
N ASN A 6 11.27 8.42 5.41
CA ASN A 6 11.39 9.17 4.17
C ASN A 6 10.75 10.55 4.39
N ASP A 7 11.40 11.65 3.96
CA ASP A 7 10.92 13.03 4.06
C ASP A 7 9.53 13.27 3.41
N GLU A 8 9.00 12.26 2.75
CA GLU A 8 7.71 12.23 2.08
C GLU A 8 6.57 11.65 2.93
N LEU A 9 6.87 11.11 4.11
CA LEU A 9 5.88 10.55 5.01
C LEU A 9 5.35 11.62 5.97
N ILE A 10 4.04 11.89 5.91
CA ILE A 10 3.37 12.84 6.79
C ILE A 10 2.44 12.12 7.78
N PRO A 11 2.27 12.62 9.02
CA PRO A 11 1.32 12.06 9.96
C PRO A 11 -0.10 12.04 9.40
N TRP A 12 -0.84 10.94 9.60
CA TRP A 12 -2.18 10.77 9.04
C TRP A 12 -3.16 11.89 9.43
N ARG A 13 -3.00 12.49 10.62
CA ARG A 13 -3.87 13.57 11.11
C ARG A 13 -3.78 14.85 10.26
N LEU A 14 -2.75 15.00 9.43
CA LEU A 14 -2.63 16.12 8.49
C LEU A 14 -3.50 15.93 7.24
N VAL A 15 -4.04 14.73 7.01
CA VAL A 15 -4.86 14.39 5.85
C VAL A 15 -6.30 14.17 6.30
N LYS A 16 -7.27 14.90 5.72
CA LYS A 16 -8.69 14.78 6.12
C LYS A 16 -9.43 13.64 5.42
N ARG A 17 -9.11 13.39 4.15
CA ARG A 17 -9.82 12.46 3.27
C ARG A 17 -8.84 11.69 2.39
N TRP A 18 -9.20 10.46 2.04
CA TRP A 18 -8.42 9.68 1.10
C TRP A 18 -9.27 8.67 0.32
N GLU A 19 -8.94 8.49 -0.96
CA GLU A 19 -9.38 7.40 -1.81
C GLU A 19 -8.37 7.14 -2.94
N CYS A 20 -8.16 5.88 -3.30
CA CYS A 20 -7.34 5.56 -4.46
C CYS A 20 -8.05 5.94 -5.77
N VAL A 21 -7.59 7.01 -6.41
CA VAL A 21 -8.11 7.50 -7.71
C VAL A 21 -7.55 6.74 -8.92
N ARG A 22 -6.97 5.56 -8.72
CA ARG A 22 -6.39 4.70 -9.77
C ARG A 22 -5.42 5.41 -10.74
N CYS A 23 -4.70 6.42 -10.27
CA CYS A 23 -3.82 7.26 -11.12
C CYS A 23 -2.56 6.55 -11.65
N GLY A 24 -2.22 5.36 -11.15
CA GLY A 24 -1.04 4.62 -11.57
C GLY A 24 0.30 5.15 -11.04
N TRP A 25 0.34 6.20 -10.21
CA TRP A 25 1.59 6.73 -9.67
C TRP A 25 2.39 5.66 -8.91
N CYS A 26 1.75 4.92 -8.01
CA CYS A 26 2.41 3.84 -7.27
C CYS A 26 2.88 2.70 -8.19
N CYS A 27 2.12 2.37 -9.24
CA CYS A 27 2.51 1.35 -10.21
C CYS A 27 3.79 1.72 -10.97
N LYS A 28 4.02 3.02 -11.20
CA LYS A 28 5.22 3.51 -11.92
C LYS A 28 6.41 3.70 -10.97
N ASN A 29 6.17 4.25 -9.79
CA ASN A 29 7.24 4.78 -8.94
C ASN A 29 7.68 3.85 -7.82
N LEU A 30 6.86 2.87 -7.41
CA LEU A 30 7.19 2.00 -6.27
C LEU A 30 7.62 0.62 -6.74
N ASP A 31 8.60 0.06 -6.03
CA ASP A 31 8.84 -1.38 -6.06
C ASP A 31 7.87 -2.03 -5.07
N VAL A 32 7.04 -2.95 -5.55
CA VAL A 32 5.93 -3.51 -4.77
C VAL A 32 6.38 -4.82 -4.15
N PRO A 33 6.71 -4.87 -2.84
CA PRO A 33 7.01 -6.13 -2.18
C PRO A 33 5.75 -6.98 -2.09
N VAL A 34 5.93 -8.30 -2.22
CA VAL A 34 4.86 -9.28 -2.06
C VAL A 34 5.14 -10.14 -0.84
N THR A 35 4.08 -10.50 -0.11
CA THR A 35 4.16 -11.50 0.95
C THR A 35 4.13 -12.92 0.36
N VAL A 36 4.50 -13.93 1.14
CA VAL A 36 4.35 -15.34 0.72
C VAL A 36 2.91 -15.67 0.28
N TYR A 37 1.91 -15.11 0.97
CA TYR A 37 0.50 -15.28 0.59
C TYR A 37 0.14 -14.56 -0.73
N ASP A 38 0.73 -13.38 -0.97
CA ASP A 38 0.56 -12.68 -2.23
C ASP A 38 1.21 -13.47 -3.37
N GLU A 39 2.41 -14.02 -3.14
CA GLU A 39 3.14 -14.84 -4.12
C GLU A 39 2.33 -16.08 -4.52
N GLU A 40 1.86 -16.85 -3.53
CA GLU A 40 1.00 -18.02 -3.74
C GLU A 40 -0.26 -17.71 -4.57
N ARG A 41 -0.91 -16.57 -4.30
CA ARG A 41 -2.15 -16.18 -4.98
C ARG A 41 -1.91 -15.60 -6.36
N LEU A 42 -0.80 -14.88 -6.56
CA LEU A 42 -0.49 -14.18 -7.81
C LEU A 42 0.32 -15.03 -8.80
N LYS A 43 0.87 -16.20 -8.40
CA LYS A 43 1.56 -17.12 -9.32
C LYS A 43 0.70 -17.60 -10.51
N LYS A 44 -0.63 -17.57 -10.37
CA LYS A 44 -1.59 -17.86 -11.45
C LYS A 44 -1.46 -16.93 -12.66
N TYR A 45 -0.82 -15.77 -12.49
CA TYR A 45 -0.54 -14.81 -13.57
C TYR A 45 0.77 -15.09 -14.31
N GLY A 46 1.47 -16.18 -13.99
CA GLY A 46 2.74 -16.56 -14.62
C GLY A 46 3.95 -15.95 -13.92
N ASP A 47 5.01 -15.69 -14.69
CA ASP A 47 6.29 -15.21 -14.20
C ASP A 47 6.29 -13.69 -13.91
N VAL A 48 5.64 -13.32 -12.81
CA VAL A 48 5.36 -11.93 -12.41
C VAL A 48 6.25 -11.39 -11.29
N PHE A 49 7.17 -12.19 -10.75
CA PHE A 49 7.95 -11.85 -9.57
C PHE A 49 9.44 -11.62 -9.88
N TRP A 50 10.05 -10.73 -9.10
CA TRP A 50 11.49 -10.53 -9.05
C TRP A 50 12.00 -10.82 -7.64
N TYR A 51 13.00 -11.68 -7.53
CA TYR A 51 13.62 -12.08 -6.28
C TYR A 51 14.84 -11.20 -6.00
N GLY A 52 14.64 -10.19 -5.18
CA GLY A 52 15.70 -9.28 -4.73
C GLY A 52 16.43 -9.80 -3.50
N LYS A 53 17.51 -9.11 -3.10
CA LYS A 53 18.32 -9.48 -1.92
C LYS A 53 17.55 -9.47 -0.60
N ILE A 54 16.54 -8.60 -0.49
CA ILE A 54 15.81 -8.33 0.75
C ILE A 54 14.32 -8.72 0.67
N GLY A 55 13.90 -9.39 -0.41
CA GLY A 55 12.52 -9.84 -0.55
C GLY A 55 12.11 -10.15 -1.98
N VAL A 56 10.83 -10.53 -2.13
CA VAL A 56 10.19 -10.78 -3.42
C VAL A 56 9.32 -9.58 -3.78
N TYR A 57 9.36 -9.18 -5.04
CA TYR A 57 8.65 -8.01 -5.56
C TYR A 57 7.88 -8.36 -6.82
N LEU A 58 6.88 -7.57 -7.16
CA LEU A 58 6.33 -7.59 -8.52
C LEU A 58 7.35 -7.02 -9.51
N LYS A 59 7.51 -7.69 -10.66
CA LYS A 59 8.38 -7.20 -11.74
C LYS A 59 7.97 -5.81 -12.22
N LYS A 60 8.96 -5.06 -12.70
CA LYS A 60 8.75 -3.89 -13.54
C LYS A 60 9.05 -4.24 -15.00
N VAL A 61 8.15 -3.88 -15.90
CA VAL A 61 8.28 -3.99 -17.35
C VAL A 61 8.07 -2.60 -17.93
N ASN A 62 9.01 -2.13 -18.77
CA ASN A 62 8.97 -0.80 -19.36
C ASN A 62 8.79 0.34 -18.33
N GLY A 63 9.47 0.21 -17.18
CA GLY A 63 9.46 1.24 -16.12
C GLY A 63 8.21 1.28 -15.23
N ALA A 64 7.29 0.32 -15.35
CA ALA A 64 6.11 0.23 -14.49
C ALA A 64 5.87 -1.22 -14.02
N CYS A 65 5.07 -1.39 -12.97
CA CYS A 65 4.62 -2.70 -12.48
C CYS A 65 4.05 -3.54 -13.64
N ILE A 66 4.38 -4.83 -13.69
CA ILE A 66 3.94 -5.77 -14.74
C ILE A 66 2.42 -5.81 -14.97
N PHE A 67 1.63 -5.46 -13.96
CA PHE A 67 0.16 -5.41 -14.06
C PHE A 67 -0.40 -4.05 -14.48
N TYR A 68 0.45 -3.07 -14.82
CA TYR A 68 0.05 -1.73 -15.23
C TYR A 68 -0.03 -1.60 -16.75
N ASP A 69 -1.18 -1.14 -17.24
CA ASP A 69 -1.44 -0.90 -18.67
C ASP A 69 -2.31 0.35 -18.85
N GLY A 70 -1.87 1.46 -18.23
CA GLY A 70 -2.69 2.65 -18.01
C GLY A 70 -3.49 2.59 -16.70
N ILE A 71 -3.98 1.41 -16.33
CA ILE A 71 -4.59 1.09 -15.03
C ILE A 71 -4.03 -0.21 -14.44
N CYS A 72 -4.28 -0.48 -13.15
CA CYS A 72 -3.89 -1.75 -12.53
C CYS A 72 -4.87 -2.86 -12.93
N LYS A 73 -4.41 -3.83 -13.73
CA LYS A 73 -5.24 -4.93 -14.25
C LYS A 73 -5.71 -5.91 -13.18
N ILE A 74 -4.99 -6.00 -12.06
CA ILE A 74 -5.32 -6.88 -10.92
C ILE A 74 -5.85 -6.10 -9.71
N TYR A 75 -6.45 -4.92 -9.89
CA TYR A 75 -6.83 -4.04 -8.77
C TYR A 75 -7.62 -4.72 -7.64
N PRO A 76 -8.62 -5.60 -7.89
CA PRO A 76 -9.33 -6.33 -6.83
C PRO A 76 -8.45 -7.37 -6.11
N GLU A 77 -7.43 -7.87 -6.80
CA GLU A 77 -6.52 -8.92 -6.34
C GLU A 77 -5.16 -8.38 -5.91
N ARG A 78 -5.01 -7.06 -5.82
CA ARG A 78 -3.76 -6.37 -5.57
C ARG A 78 -3.04 -6.91 -4.32
N PRO A 79 -1.70 -6.99 -4.33
CA PRO A 79 -0.97 -7.53 -3.20
C PRO A 79 -1.13 -6.65 -1.95
N ARG A 80 -0.81 -7.20 -0.78
CA ARG A 80 -0.96 -6.50 0.50
C ARG A 80 -0.30 -5.12 0.49
N ALA A 81 0.92 -4.96 -0.04
CA ALA A 81 1.57 -3.65 -0.12
C ALA A 81 0.72 -2.61 -0.88
N CYS A 82 0.11 -2.99 -2.01
CA CYS A 82 -0.79 -2.12 -2.77
C CYS A 82 -2.11 -1.84 -2.06
N ILE A 83 -2.59 -2.75 -1.21
CA ILE A 83 -3.79 -2.53 -0.39
C ILE A 83 -3.55 -1.42 0.63
N PHE A 84 -2.40 -1.49 1.29
CA PHE A 84 -2.06 -0.57 2.36
C PHE A 84 -1.54 0.77 1.85
N TYR A 85 -0.95 0.85 0.65
CA TYR A 85 -0.50 2.12 0.08
C TYR A 85 -1.65 3.15 -0.02
N PRO A 86 -1.48 4.40 0.46
CA PRO A 86 -0.22 5.07 0.87
C PRO A 86 0.08 5.07 2.38
N PHE A 87 -0.51 4.16 3.16
CA PHE A 87 -0.43 4.16 4.61
C PHE A 87 0.67 3.24 5.16
N TYR A 88 1.51 3.80 6.02
CA TYR A 88 2.62 3.11 6.68
C TYR A 88 2.33 2.99 8.17
N PHE A 89 2.29 1.76 8.68
CA PHE A 89 1.94 1.45 10.06
C PHE A 89 3.19 1.07 10.85
N LEU A 90 3.66 1.97 11.72
CA LEU A 90 4.84 1.78 12.56
C LEU A 90 4.46 1.45 14.01
N LYS A 91 5.40 0.85 14.76
CA LYS A 91 5.24 0.55 16.19
C LYS A 91 5.59 1.72 17.10
N LYS A 92 6.35 2.69 16.59
CA LYS A 92 6.80 3.90 17.27
C LYS A 92 6.77 5.06 16.27
N GLY A 93 6.58 6.28 16.74
CA GLY A 93 6.49 7.48 15.92
C GLY A 93 6.05 8.68 16.76
N GLU A 94 5.66 9.76 16.09
CA GLU A 94 5.21 10.99 16.75
C GLU A 94 3.76 10.87 17.24
N GLU A 95 3.41 11.52 18.34
CA GLU A 95 2.04 11.44 18.90
C GLU A 95 0.96 11.92 17.92
N ILE A 96 1.27 12.86 17.03
CA ILE A 96 0.36 13.29 15.96
C ILE A 96 0.05 12.18 14.94
N ALA A 97 0.96 11.21 14.76
CA ALA A 97 0.76 10.05 13.91
C ALA A 97 0.00 8.91 14.62
N LYS A 98 -0.27 9.02 15.92
CA LYS A 98 -0.86 7.93 16.70
C LYS A 98 -2.30 7.62 16.29
N PHE A 99 -2.56 6.34 16.04
CA PHE A 99 -3.86 5.76 15.73
C PHE A 99 -3.99 4.36 16.37
N GLY A 100 -4.69 4.29 17.50
CA GLY A 100 -4.75 3.07 18.31
C GLY A 100 -3.34 2.66 18.78
N LYS A 101 -2.94 1.43 18.47
CA LYS A 101 -1.61 0.89 18.81
C LYS A 101 -0.52 1.17 17.77
N TYR A 102 -0.84 1.89 16.70
CA TYR A 102 0.07 2.18 15.59
C TYR A 102 0.37 3.67 15.49
N TYR A 103 1.50 3.97 14.86
CA TYR A 103 1.83 5.30 14.36
C TYR A 103 1.70 5.25 12.84
N VAL A 104 0.73 5.98 12.29
CA VAL A 104 0.36 5.91 10.89
C VAL A 104 0.85 7.14 10.14
N TYR A 105 1.63 6.88 9.11
CA TYR A 105 2.12 7.88 8.18
C TYR A 105 1.52 7.67 6.80
N VAL A 106 1.43 8.74 6.02
CA VAL A 106 0.87 8.77 4.68
C VAL A 106 1.95 9.27 3.72
N ASP A 107 2.19 8.55 2.64
CA ASP A 107 3.03 9.05 1.55
C ASP A 107 2.33 10.21 0.83
N ARG A 108 2.93 11.41 0.94
CA ARG A 108 2.41 12.66 0.36
C ARG A 108 2.34 12.65 -1.17
N ASN A 109 3.07 11.76 -1.84
CA ASN A 109 3.03 11.63 -3.29
C ASN A 109 1.75 10.97 -3.80
N CYS A 110 0.94 10.39 -2.91
CA CYS A 110 -0.32 9.77 -3.29
C CYS A 110 -1.33 10.82 -3.78
N ARG A 111 -1.68 10.76 -5.06
CA ARG A 111 -2.69 11.63 -5.69
C ARG A 111 -4.13 11.43 -5.17
N GLY A 112 -4.34 10.43 -4.31
CA GLY A 112 -5.61 10.17 -3.62
C GLY A 112 -5.85 11.00 -2.37
N ILE A 113 -4.84 11.73 -1.89
CA ILE A 113 -4.96 12.62 -0.74
C ILE A 113 -6.00 13.71 -1.03
N GLY A 114 -6.89 13.94 -0.06
CA GLY A 114 -7.98 14.93 -0.18
C GLY A 114 -9.18 14.45 -0.98
N ARG A 115 -9.20 13.19 -1.46
CA ARG A 115 -10.29 12.60 -2.25
C ARG A 115 -11.11 11.62 -1.42
N GLY A 116 -12.33 11.31 -1.88
CA GLY A 116 -13.19 10.31 -1.29
C GLY A 116 -13.58 10.56 0.17
N ARG A 117 -13.55 9.50 0.97
CA ARG A 117 -14.12 9.47 2.33
C ARG A 117 -13.12 9.89 3.41
N ARG A 118 -13.61 9.99 4.64
CA ARG A 118 -12.80 10.35 5.82
C ARG A 118 -11.66 9.35 6.01
N ILE A 119 -10.46 9.86 6.26
CA ILE A 119 -9.28 9.02 6.41
C ILE A 119 -9.42 8.08 7.62
N GLU A 120 -10.08 8.52 8.69
CA GLU A 120 -10.22 7.74 9.92
C GLU A 120 -10.98 6.45 9.67
N ASP A 121 -11.98 6.47 8.78
CA ASP A 121 -12.75 5.28 8.44
C ASP A 121 -11.89 4.32 7.61
N VAL A 122 -11.09 4.84 6.68
CA VAL A 122 -10.10 4.07 5.91
C VAL A 122 -9.10 3.40 6.85
N LEU A 123 -8.57 4.13 7.82
CA LEU A 123 -7.61 3.60 8.78
C LEU A 123 -8.23 2.52 9.69
N LYS A 124 -9.49 2.67 10.13
CA LYS A 124 -10.18 1.62 10.90
C LYS A 124 -10.25 0.32 10.10
N GLU A 125 -10.61 0.39 8.83
CA GLU A 125 -10.66 -0.78 7.94
C GLU A 125 -9.28 -1.40 7.72
N LEU A 126 -8.27 -0.57 7.42
CA LEU A 126 -6.91 -1.05 7.23
C LEU A 126 -6.32 -1.68 8.51
N VAL A 127 -6.64 -1.14 9.70
CA VAL A 127 -6.26 -1.77 10.97
C VAL A 127 -6.93 -3.12 11.13
N ARG A 128 -8.23 -3.25 10.84
CA ARG A 128 -8.92 -4.56 10.85
C ARG A 128 -8.25 -5.56 9.92
N ILE A 129 -7.91 -5.16 8.69
CA ILE A 129 -7.17 -5.98 7.71
C ILE A 129 -5.75 -6.29 8.19
N LYS A 130 -5.13 -5.39 8.96
CA LYS A 130 -3.78 -5.59 9.49
C LYS A 130 -3.77 -6.63 10.60
N GLU A 131 -4.79 -6.61 11.45
CA GLU A 131 -4.92 -7.45 12.64
C GLU A 131 -5.54 -8.81 12.36
N GLN A 132 -6.47 -8.89 11.40
CA GLN A 132 -6.94 -10.16 10.89
C GLN A 132 -5.80 -10.79 10.08
N LYS A 133 -5.41 -12.02 10.44
CA LYS A 133 -4.52 -12.85 9.59
C LYS A 133 -5.25 -13.36 8.32
N ILE A 134 -6.33 -12.69 7.91
CA ILE A 134 -7.25 -13.09 6.84
C ILE A 134 -7.17 -12.03 5.74
N THR A 135 -7.05 -12.48 4.50
CA THR A 135 -7.05 -11.68 3.28
C THR A 135 -8.38 -10.93 3.13
N PRO A 136 -8.37 -9.61 2.88
CA PRO A 136 -9.62 -8.90 2.61
C PRO A 136 -10.19 -9.33 1.25
N ILE A 137 -11.48 -9.68 1.26
CA ILE A 137 -12.33 -9.75 0.06
C ILE A 137 -12.43 -8.31 -0.49
N PRO A 138 -12.32 -8.08 -1.81
CA PRO A 138 -12.26 -6.72 -2.35
C PRO A 138 -13.51 -5.92 -1.99
N PHE A 139 -13.28 -4.67 -1.58
CA PHE A 139 -14.27 -3.64 -1.45
C PHE A 139 -15.08 -3.54 -2.76
N SER A 140 -16.40 -3.64 -2.62
CA SER A 140 -17.38 -3.37 -3.68
C SER A 140 -17.46 -1.88 -3.97
#